data_AF-A0A430J911-F1
#
_entry.id   AF-A0A430J911-F1
#
_cell.length_a   1.000
_cell.length_b   1.000
_cell.length_c   1.000
_cell.angle_alpha   90.00
_cell.angle_beta   90.00
_cell.angle_gamma   90.00
#
_symmetry.space_group_name_H-M   'P 1'
#
loop_
_entity.id
_entity.type
_entity.pdbx_description
1 polymer ?
#
loop_
_entity_poly.entity_id
_entity_poly.type
_entity_poly.pdbx_seq_one_letter_code
_entity_poly.pdbx_strand_id
1 'polypeptide(L)'
;MKVFKKILKNELAVMVAVLVLFFVVTVGLTLLYDCIPIMIHKSIYGEDSFWEGFLVNLHNSVFDFLILGVILYYFTNRISQKRKIEEYFENIDDVRFWFKEEATSKLVANITRLNQNGYTKMNLSKCYLKDAFLNNVKLVNSQLMGAVLEGASLRNATLNNSDFNGAKLQNAVLRGASLKEAKLRNIFCDGTNFTGSFLNDVDLRQARLINSDFRNAIFKGADLQGAEFENSSFVKANFIGARNIDINKIVKAKTLVSAKFDSQVRTEIERIRPDLFIP
;
A
#
# COMPACT_ATOMS: atom_id res chain seq x y z
N MET A 1 -40.87 -9.96 -12.96
CA MET A 1 -39.92 -9.29 -13.89
C MET A 1 -38.84 -8.44 -13.21
N LYS A 2 -39.15 -7.56 -12.23
CA LYS A 2 -38.13 -6.75 -11.50
C LYS A 2 -37.16 -7.59 -10.63
N VAL A 3 -37.63 -8.67 -10.01
CA VAL A 3 -36.79 -9.61 -9.23
C VAL A 3 -35.79 -10.34 -10.12
N PHE A 4 -36.24 -10.81 -11.29
CA PHE A 4 -35.39 -11.46 -12.30
C PHE A 4 -34.26 -10.55 -12.82
N LYS A 5 -34.56 -9.28 -13.11
CA LYS A 5 -33.53 -8.28 -13.49
C LYS A 5 -32.53 -7.97 -12.38
N LYS A 6 -32.92 -8.11 -11.11
CA LYS A 6 -32.03 -7.90 -9.95
C LYS A 6 -31.12 -9.11 -9.71
N ILE A 7 -31.63 -10.32 -9.97
CA ILE A 7 -30.87 -11.57 -9.95
C ILE A 7 -29.84 -11.60 -11.09
N LEU A 8 -30.22 -11.17 -12.29
CA LEU A 8 -29.33 -11.06 -13.47
C LEU A 8 -28.14 -10.10 -13.31
N LYS A 9 -28.17 -9.21 -12.31
CA LYS A 9 -27.04 -8.32 -11.99
C LYS A 9 -25.98 -8.98 -11.10
N ASN A 10 -26.29 -10.11 -10.50
CA ASN A 10 -25.39 -10.86 -9.63
C ASN A 10 -25.15 -12.22 -10.28
N GLU A 11 -24.02 -12.37 -10.95
CA GLU A 11 -23.64 -13.59 -11.68
C GLU A 11 -23.78 -14.85 -10.78
N LEU A 12 -23.49 -14.69 -9.49
CA LEU A 12 -23.69 -15.74 -8.47
C LEU A 12 -25.17 -16.11 -8.30
N ALA A 13 -26.08 -15.15 -8.28
CA ALA A 13 -27.51 -15.40 -8.11
C ALA A 13 -28.12 -16.06 -9.34
N VAL A 14 -27.63 -15.74 -10.55
CA VAL A 14 -28.02 -16.44 -11.78
C VAL A 14 -27.53 -17.88 -11.76
N MET A 15 -26.26 -18.09 -11.43
CA MET A 15 -25.66 -19.42 -11.32
C MET A 15 -26.41 -20.29 -10.31
N VAL A 16 -26.68 -19.77 -9.12
CA VAL A 16 -27.45 -20.46 -8.08
C VAL A 16 -28.88 -20.75 -8.55
N ALA A 17 -29.55 -19.81 -9.21
CA ALA A 17 -30.90 -20.03 -9.72
C ALA A 17 -30.96 -21.12 -10.79
N VAL A 18 -29.97 -21.18 -11.69
CA VAL A 18 -29.86 -22.22 -12.73
C VAL A 18 -29.62 -23.59 -12.09
N LEU A 19 -28.72 -23.67 -11.10
CA LEU A 19 -28.43 -24.91 -10.38
C LEU A 19 -29.64 -25.42 -9.58
N VAL A 20 -30.36 -24.51 -8.91
CA VAL A 20 -31.59 -24.85 -8.18
C VAL A 20 -32.68 -25.33 -9.13
N LEU A 21 -32.88 -24.64 -10.26
CA LEU A 21 -33.87 -25.06 -11.26
C LEU A 21 -33.53 -26.45 -11.82
N PHE A 22 -32.26 -26.68 -12.17
CA PHE A 22 -31.80 -27.95 -12.70
C PHE A 22 -31.98 -29.08 -11.67
N PHE A 23 -31.61 -28.85 -10.40
CA PHE A 23 -31.83 -29.79 -9.30
C PHE A 23 -33.32 -30.11 -9.07
N VAL A 24 -34.20 -29.11 -9.12
CA VAL A 24 -35.66 -29.33 -8.98
C VAL A 24 -36.19 -30.20 -10.12
N VAL A 25 -35.72 -29.97 -11.35
CA VAL A 25 -36.09 -30.79 -12.52
C VAL A 25 -35.57 -32.22 -12.37
N THR A 26 -34.31 -32.42 -11.98
CA THR A 26 -33.74 -33.77 -11.83
C THR A 26 -34.41 -34.58 -10.71
N VAL A 27 -34.66 -33.96 -9.55
CA VAL A 27 -35.40 -34.59 -8.44
C VAL A 27 -36.85 -34.84 -8.82
N GLY A 28 -37.51 -33.90 -9.50
CA GLY A 28 -38.89 -34.06 -9.99
C GLY A 28 -39.02 -35.22 -10.96
N LEU A 29 -38.10 -35.37 -11.92
CA LEU A 29 -38.05 -36.50 -12.84
C LEU A 29 -37.79 -37.84 -12.11
N THR A 30 -36.95 -37.82 -11.08
CA THR A 30 -36.65 -39.01 -10.27
C THR A 30 -37.87 -39.44 -9.44
N LEU A 31 -38.59 -38.51 -8.82
CA LEU A 31 -39.79 -38.81 -8.01
C LEU A 31 -40.99 -39.22 -8.85
N LEU A 32 -41.10 -38.68 -10.07
CA LEU A 32 -42.16 -39.03 -11.01
C LEU A 32 -41.84 -40.26 -11.84
N TYR A 33 -40.64 -40.85 -11.68
CA TYR A 33 -40.17 -42.00 -12.46
C TYR A 33 -41.21 -43.13 -12.51
N ASP A 34 -41.75 -43.53 -11.35
CA ASP A 34 -42.75 -44.61 -11.24
C ASP A 34 -44.16 -44.21 -11.75
N CYS A 35 -44.41 -42.90 -11.92
CA CYS A 35 -45.70 -42.35 -12.33
C CYS A 35 -45.75 -41.96 -13.82
N ILE A 36 -44.63 -41.94 -14.52
CA ILE A 36 -44.58 -41.64 -15.95
C ILE A 36 -45.16 -42.85 -16.72
N PRO A 37 -46.26 -42.70 -17.48
CA PRO A 37 -46.94 -43.83 -18.08
C PRO A 37 -46.03 -44.64 -19.00
N ILE A 38 -46.12 -45.97 -18.87
CA ILE A 38 -45.47 -47.08 -19.59
C ILE A 38 -45.41 -46.94 -21.14
N MET A 39 -46.03 -45.91 -21.72
CA MET A 39 -46.15 -45.69 -23.17
C MET A 39 -44.83 -45.24 -23.84
N ILE A 40 -43.81 -44.81 -23.09
CA ILE A 40 -42.47 -44.52 -23.65
C ILE A 40 -41.54 -45.75 -23.55
N HIS A 41 -41.85 -46.73 -22.69
CA HIS A 41 -40.93 -47.83 -22.40
C HIS A 41 -40.82 -48.86 -23.54
N LYS A 42 -41.75 -48.84 -24.51
CA LYS A 42 -41.86 -49.90 -25.52
C LYS A 42 -41.39 -49.56 -26.93
N SER A 43 -40.73 -48.42 -27.18
CA SER A 43 -40.47 -48.05 -28.58
C SER A 43 -39.11 -47.44 -28.96
N ILE A 44 -38.15 -47.11 -28.08
CA ILE A 44 -36.83 -46.65 -28.60
C ILE A 44 -35.61 -47.24 -27.85
N TYR A 45 -35.68 -47.59 -26.55
CA TYR A 45 -34.58 -48.27 -25.84
C TYR A 45 -35.15 -49.26 -24.80
N GLY A 46 -35.10 -50.55 -25.11
CA GLY A 46 -35.76 -51.62 -24.35
C GLY A 46 -34.85 -52.35 -23.37
N GLU A 47 -34.04 -51.63 -22.59
CA GLU A 47 -33.39 -52.22 -21.41
C GLU A 47 -33.74 -51.38 -20.18
N ASP A 48 -34.05 -52.06 -19.07
CA ASP A 48 -34.32 -51.46 -17.75
C ASP A 48 -33.16 -50.57 -17.24
N SER A 49 -32.00 -50.62 -17.91
CA SER A 49 -30.76 -49.89 -17.64
C SER A 49 -30.70 -48.46 -18.20
N PHE A 50 -31.49 -48.11 -19.22
CA PHE A 50 -31.32 -46.83 -19.92
C PHE A 50 -31.71 -45.63 -19.05
N TRP A 51 -32.91 -45.66 -18.46
CA TRP A 51 -33.42 -44.53 -17.67
C TRP A 51 -32.66 -44.38 -16.34
N GLU A 52 -32.26 -45.49 -15.74
CA GLU A 52 -31.38 -45.49 -14.58
C GLU A 52 -30.03 -44.84 -14.93
N GLY A 53 -29.41 -45.26 -16.03
CA GLY A 53 -28.17 -44.64 -16.53
C GLY A 53 -28.34 -43.16 -16.90
N PHE A 54 -29.45 -42.79 -17.52
CA PHE A 54 -29.78 -41.41 -17.85
C PHE A 54 -29.91 -40.54 -16.60
N LEU A 55 -30.67 -40.98 -15.60
CA LEU A 55 -30.86 -40.24 -14.35
C LEU A 55 -29.55 -40.13 -13.56
N VAL A 56 -28.76 -41.21 -13.47
CA VAL A 56 -27.43 -41.18 -12.82
C VAL A 56 -26.51 -40.18 -13.52
N ASN A 57 -26.45 -40.19 -14.86
CA ASN A 57 -25.63 -39.24 -15.62
C ASN A 57 -26.13 -37.80 -15.51
N LEU A 58 -27.45 -37.60 -15.46
CA LEU A 58 -28.07 -36.29 -15.25
C LEU A 58 -27.68 -35.73 -13.87
N HIS A 59 -27.77 -36.55 -12.81
CA HIS A 59 -27.34 -36.18 -11.46
C HIS A 59 -25.84 -35.88 -11.40
N ASN A 60 -24.98 -36.71 -12.00
CA ASN A 60 -23.54 -36.44 -12.08
C ASN A 60 -23.24 -35.11 -12.78
N SER A 61 -23.97 -34.80 -13.86
CA SER A 61 -23.85 -33.53 -14.58
C SER A 61 -24.22 -32.33 -13.69
N VAL A 62 -25.22 -32.45 -12.78
CA VAL A 62 -25.56 -31.40 -11.79
C VAL A 62 -24.32 -31.07 -10.94
N PHE A 63 -23.65 -32.11 -10.42
CA PHE A 63 -22.45 -31.94 -9.60
C PHE A 63 -21.31 -31.29 -10.39
N ASP A 64 -21.10 -31.70 -11.65
CA ASP A 64 -20.08 -31.10 -12.51
C ASP A 64 -20.35 -29.61 -12.78
N PHE A 65 -21.60 -29.22 -13.06
CA PHE A 65 -21.97 -27.81 -13.26
C PHE A 65 -21.85 -26.98 -11.99
N LEU A 66 -22.17 -27.55 -10.83
CA LEU A 66 -21.99 -26.88 -9.54
C LEU A 66 -20.51 -26.60 -9.28
N ILE A 67 -19.66 -27.62 -9.45
CA ILE A 67 -18.22 -27.50 -9.27
C ILE A 67 -17.65 -26.46 -10.25
N LEU A 68 -18.00 -26.56 -11.54
CA LEU A 68 -17.57 -25.60 -12.56
C LEU A 68 -18.03 -24.18 -12.24
N GLY A 69 -19.27 -24.01 -11.76
CA GLY A 69 -19.82 -22.72 -11.36
C GLY A 69 -19.04 -22.08 -10.20
N VAL A 70 -18.76 -22.85 -9.13
CA VAL A 70 -17.95 -22.38 -8.00
C VAL A 70 -16.55 -21.98 -8.46
N ILE A 71 -15.93 -22.80 -9.32
CA ILE A 71 -14.61 -22.53 -9.90
C ILE A 71 -14.65 -21.22 -10.72
N LEU A 72 -15.62 -21.06 -11.61
CA LEU A 72 -15.76 -19.86 -12.45
C LEU A 72 -16.03 -18.61 -11.61
N TYR A 73 -16.89 -18.69 -10.58
CA TYR A 73 -17.14 -17.59 -9.66
C TYR A 73 -15.86 -17.16 -8.93
N TYR A 74 -15.11 -18.14 -8.39
CA TYR A 74 -13.85 -17.90 -7.73
C TYR A 74 -12.84 -17.22 -8.68
N PHE A 75 -12.66 -17.76 -9.89
CA PHE A 75 -11.73 -17.19 -10.87
C PHE A 75 -12.17 -15.79 -11.34
N THR A 76 -13.45 -15.58 -11.63
CA THR A 76 -13.97 -14.29 -12.11
C THR A 76 -13.82 -13.21 -11.04
N ASN A 77 -14.12 -13.54 -9.78
CA ASN A 77 -13.91 -12.60 -8.68
C ASN A 77 -12.42 -12.28 -8.49
N ARG A 78 -11.54 -13.29 -8.58
CA ARG A 78 -10.09 -13.09 -8.49
C ARG A 78 -9.56 -12.21 -9.62
N ILE A 79 -10.01 -12.44 -10.86
CA ILE A 79 -9.65 -11.64 -12.04
C ILE A 79 -10.16 -10.21 -11.89
N SER A 80 -11.42 -10.02 -11.45
CA SER A 80 -11.98 -8.69 -11.25
C SER A 80 -11.22 -7.89 -10.19
N GLN A 81 -10.80 -8.51 -9.09
CA GLN A 81 -10.01 -7.82 -8.08
C GLN A 81 -8.62 -7.47 -8.60
N LYS A 82 -7.97 -8.40 -9.31
CA LYS A 82 -6.68 -8.13 -9.95
C LYS A 82 -6.76 -6.93 -10.90
N ARG A 83 -7.80 -6.87 -11.74
CA ARG A 83 -8.01 -5.77 -12.68
C ARG A 83 -8.19 -4.42 -11.97
N LYS A 84 -8.91 -4.37 -10.84
CA LYS A 84 -9.05 -3.13 -10.06
C LYS A 84 -7.72 -2.65 -9.48
N ILE A 85 -6.87 -3.58 -9.04
CA ILE A 85 -5.53 -3.25 -8.55
C ILE A 85 -4.68 -2.68 -9.69
N GLU A 86 -4.70 -3.33 -10.86
CA GLU A 86 -4.02 -2.85 -12.07
C GLU A 86 -4.52 -1.44 -12.44
N GLU A 87 -5.83 -1.20 -12.44
CA GLU A 87 -6.44 0.11 -12.67
C GLU A 87 -5.95 1.17 -11.66
N TYR A 88 -5.75 0.84 -10.38
CA TYR A 88 -5.20 1.81 -9.42
C TYR A 88 -3.75 2.17 -9.70
N PHE A 89 -2.94 1.23 -10.19
CA PHE A 89 -1.57 1.52 -10.62
C PHE A 89 -1.54 2.35 -11.90
N GLU A 90 -2.35 2.00 -12.90
CA GLU A 90 -2.50 2.77 -14.15
C GLU A 90 -2.95 4.21 -13.85
N ASN A 91 -3.92 4.40 -12.95
CA ASN A 91 -4.37 5.73 -12.54
C ASN A 91 -3.27 6.58 -11.88
N ILE A 92 -2.30 5.94 -11.19
CA ILE A 92 -1.14 6.65 -10.62
C ILE A 92 -0.17 7.04 -11.75
N ASP A 93 0.03 6.16 -12.72
CA ASP A 93 0.92 6.38 -13.84
C ASP A 93 0.39 7.46 -14.80
N ASP A 94 -0.92 7.48 -15.05
CA ASP A 94 -1.60 8.47 -15.90
C ASP A 94 -1.45 9.91 -15.41
N VAL A 95 -1.35 10.09 -14.10
CA VAL A 95 -1.21 11.41 -13.47
C VAL A 95 0.23 11.69 -13.03
N ARG A 96 1.17 10.80 -13.35
CA ARG A 96 2.60 11.05 -13.13
C ARG A 96 3.02 12.24 -13.98
N PHE A 97 3.88 13.11 -13.45
CA PHE A 97 4.28 14.38 -14.09
C PHE A 97 3.15 15.41 -14.25
N TRP A 98 1.95 15.14 -13.71
CA TRP A 98 0.88 16.12 -13.71
C TRP A 98 0.97 17.00 -12.45
N PHE A 99 1.63 18.16 -12.59
CA PHE A 99 1.86 19.11 -11.49
C PHE A 99 0.66 20.03 -11.23
N LYS A 100 -0.51 19.44 -10.91
CA LYS A 100 -1.72 20.17 -10.50
C LYS A 100 -2.40 19.51 -9.30
N GLU A 101 -3.17 20.29 -8.54
CA GLU A 101 -3.85 19.82 -7.32
C GLU A 101 -4.82 18.65 -7.55
N GLU A 102 -5.42 18.56 -8.74
CA GLU A 102 -6.32 17.45 -9.08
C GLU A 102 -5.58 16.10 -9.11
N ALA A 103 -4.29 16.10 -9.48
CA ALA A 103 -3.47 14.91 -9.46
C ALA A 103 -3.28 14.40 -8.03
N THR A 104 -3.09 15.30 -7.06
CA THR A 104 -2.91 14.93 -5.65
C THR A 104 -4.09 14.14 -5.11
N SER A 105 -5.32 14.61 -5.35
CA SER A 105 -6.53 13.90 -4.88
C SER A 105 -6.66 12.51 -5.51
N LYS A 106 -6.36 12.37 -6.81
CA LYS A 106 -6.36 11.08 -7.51
C LYS A 106 -5.30 10.14 -6.97
N LEU A 107 -4.08 10.64 -6.75
CA LEU A 107 -2.97 9.87 -6.21
C LEU A 107 -3.29 9.37 -4.80
N VAL A 108 -3.73 10.24 -3.89
CA VAL A 108 -4.07 9.87 -2.50
C VAL A 108 -5.15 8.79 -2.49
N ALA A 109 -6.19 8.92 -3.33
CA ALA A 109 -7.26 7.94 -3.40
C ALA A 109 -6.74 6.55 -3.86
N ASN A 110 -5.89 6.51 -4.90
CA ASN A 110 -5.34 5.24 -5.40
C ASN A 110 -4.32 4.62 -4.44
N ILE A 111 -3.42 5.42 -3.85
CA ILE A 111 -2.47 4.96 -2.82
C ILE A 111 -3.22 4.33 -1.64
N THR A 112 -4.28 4.99 -1.18
CA THR A 112 -5.08 4.51 -0.04
C THR A 112 -5.78 3.19 -0.38
N ARG A 113 -6.39 3.07 -1.57
CA ARG A 113 -7.03 1.83 -2.01
C ARG A 113 -6.03 0.69 -2.18
N LEU A 114 -4.85 0.95 -2.71
CA LEU A 114 -3.78 -0.03 -2.82
C LEU A 114 -3.33 -0.51 -1.42
N ASN A 115 -3.13 0.41 -0.47
CA ASN A 115 -2.82 0.07 0.92
C ASN A 115 -3.92 -0.76 1.61
N GLN A 116 -5.20 -0.44 1.37
CA GLN A 116 -6.33 -1.23 1.87
C GLN A 116 -6.32 -2.67 1.32
N ASN A 117 -5.79 -2.87 0.11
CA ASN A 117 -5.61 -4.18 -0.50
C ASN A 117 -4.23 -4.80 -0.21
N GLY A 118 -3.46 -4.25 0.74
CA GLY A 118 -2.18 -4.80 1.18
C GLY A 118 -0.98 -4.47 0.29
N TYR A 119 -1.16 -3.65 -0.75
CA TYR A 119 -0.06 -3.21 -1.61
C TYR A 119 0.67 -2.04 -0.97
N THR A 120 1.97 -2.22 -0.72
CA THR A 120 2.83 -1.23 -0.07
C THR A 120 3.94 -0.71 -0.97
N LYS A 121 4.27 -1.45 -2.03
CA LYS A 121 5.26 -1.08 -3.03
C LYS A 121 4.57 -0.40 -4.21
N MET A 122 4.94 0.84 -4.48
CA MET A 122 4.38 1.66 -5.55
C MET A 122 5.48 2.50 -6.21
N ASN A 123 5.25 2.90 -7.46
CA ASN A 123 6.09 3.89 -8.11
C ASN A 123 5.37 5.23 -8.12
N LEU A 124 5.82 6.13 -7.26
CA LEU A 124 5.34 7.50 -7.08
C LEU A 124 6.41 8.52 -7.51
N SER A 125 7.41 8.08 -8.28
CA SER A 125 8.49 8.95 -8.74
C SER A 125 7.92 10.11 -9.55
N LYS A 126 8.33 11.33 -9.22
CA LYS A 126 7.90 12.58 -9.89
C LYS A 126 6.38 12.83 -9.86
N CYS A 127 5.67 12.21 -8.91
CA CYS A 127 4.25 12.50 -8.67
C CYS A 127 4.08 13.81 -7.89
N TYR A 128 2.94 14.47 -8.11
CA TYR A 128 2.56 15.71 -7.42
C TYR A 128 1.66 15.41 -6.22
N LEU A 129 2.27 15.34 -5.04
CA LEU A 129 1.65 15.04 -3.74
C LEU A 129 1.78 16.24 -2.78
N LYS A 130 1.81 17.47 -3.32
CA LYS A 130 1.85 18.68 -2.52
C LYS A 130 0.61 18.75 -1.63
N ASP A 131 0.79 19.09 -0.35
CA ASP A 131 -0.26 19.19 0.67
C ASP A 131 -1.10 17.90 0.84
N ALA A 132 -0.60 16.76 0.36
CA ALA A 132 -1.31 15.49 0.40
C ALA A 132 -1.52 14.97 1.83
N PHE A 133 -2.71 14.45 2.11
CA PHE A 133 -3.01 13.75 3.36
C PHE A 133 -2.69 12.25 3.22
N LEU A 134 -1.48 11.86 3.64
CA LEU A 134 -0.93 10.50 3.56
C LEU A 134 -0.60 9.94 4.96
N ASN A 135 -1.44 10.22 5.94
CA ASN A 135 -1.23 9.72 7.30
C ASN A 135 -1.39 8.21 7.37
N ASN A 136 -0.50 7.54 8.10
CA ASN A 136 -0.48 6.08 8.32
C ASN A 136 -0.34 5.24 7.04
N VAL A 137 0.03 5.82 5.89
CA VAL A 137 0.24 5.06 4.66
C VAL A 137 1.44 4.13 4.81
N LYS A 138 1.40 3.00 4.09
CA LYS A 138 2.48 2.03 3.98
C LYS A 138 3.05 2.09 2.57
N LEU A 139 4.24 2.70 2.45
CA LEU A 139 4.98 2.85 1.19
C LEU A 139 6.32 2.09 1.24
N VAL A 140 6.32 0.90 1.85
CA VAL A 140 7.52 0.06 2.02
C VAL A 140 8.06 -0.35 0.64
N ASN A 141 9.37 -0.19 0.43
CA ASN A 141 10.04 -0.47 -0.86
C ASN A 141 9.52 0.36 -2.05
N SER A 142 8.85 1.49 -1.81
CA SER A 142 8.31 2.35 -2.87
C SER A 142 9.35 3.31 -3.45
N GLN A 143 9.11 3.76 -4.67
CA GLN A 143 9.93 4.76 -5.36
C GLN A 143 9.22 6.11 -5.31
N LEU A 144 9.86 7.13 -4.74
CA LEU A 144 9.39 8.52 -4.62
C LEU A 144 10.43 9.51 -5.14
N MET A 145 11.29 9.06 -6.06
CA MET A 145 12.38 9.89 -6.61
C MET A 145 11.82 11.14 -7.27
N GLY A 146 12.27 12.32 -6.82
CA GLY A 146 11.78 13.60 -7.32
C GLY A 146 10.29 13.88 -7.10
N ALA A 147 9.61 13.13 -6.22
CA ALA A 147 8.21 13.42 -5.87
C ALA A 147 8.10 14.80 -5.19
N VAL A 148 7.00 15.51 -5.45
CA VAL A 148 6.69 16.78 -4.78
C VAL A 148 5.77 16.47 -3.62
N LEU A 149 6.27 16.59 -2.40
CA LEU A 149 5.60 16.30 -1.13
C LEU A 149 5.64 17.54 -0.21
N GLU A 150 5.83 18.73 -0.78
CA GLU A 150 5.80 20.00 -0.05
C GLU A 150 4.50 20.09 0.76
N GLY A 151 4.59 20.36 2.07
CA GLY A 151 3.43 20.45 2.96
C GLY A 151 2.67 19.14 3.22
N ALA A 152 3.05 18.02 2.61
CA ALA A 152 2.34 16.75 2.75
C ALA A 152 2.39 16.23 4.20
N SER A 153 1.26 15.66 4.65
CA SER A 153 1.16 15.02 5.97
C SER A 153 1.39 13.51 5.84
N LEU A 154 2.51 13.04 6.35
CA LEU A 154 2.98 11.64 6.37
C LEU A 154 3.08 11.12 7.82
N ARG A 155 2.18 11.57 8.71
CA ARG A 155 2.24 11.21 10.14
C ARG A 155 2.11 9.70 10.30
N ASN A 156 3.01 9.11 11.09
CA ASN A 156 3.08 7.67 11.34
C ASN A 156 3.14 6.80 10.05
N ALA A 157 3.56 7.36 8.91
CA ALA A 157 3.71 6.58 7.69
C ALA A 157 4.86 5.56 7.82
N THR A 158 4.70 4.41 7.17
CA THR A 158 5.77 3.40 7.05
C THR A 158 6.42 3.51 5.68
N LEU A 159 7.63 4.07 5.64
CA LEU A 159 8.39 4.44 4.45
C LEU A 159 9.72 3.65 4.37
N ASN A 160 9.82 2.51 5.04
CA ASN A 160 11.07 1.75 5.11
C ASN A 160 11.52 1.30 3.71
N ASN A 161 12.83 1.31 3.49
CA ASN A 161 13.46 0.90 2.23
C ASN A 161 12.96 1.65 0.97
N SER A 162 12.34 2.82 1.14
CA SER A 162 11.85 3.62 0.02
C SER A 162 12.90 4.60 -0.51
N ASP A 163 12.76 5.01 -1.76
CA ASP A 163 13.70 5.91 -2.43
C ASP A 163 13.09 7.30 -2.65
N PHE A 164 13.51 8.29 -1.86
CA PHE A 164 13.14 9.70 -1.94
C PHE A 164 14.24 10.58 -2.54
N ASN A 165 15.21 10.00 -3.27
CA ASN A 165 16.31 10.78 -3.80
C ASN A 165 15.80 11.98 -4.64
N GLY A 166 16.26 13.18 -4.29
CA GLY A 166 15.84 14.43 -4.94
C GLY A 166 14.38 14.83 -4.74
N ALA A 167 13.64 14.19 -3.84
CA ALA A 167 12.27 14.59 -3.51
C ALA A 167 12.22 15.97 -2.83
N LYS A 168 11.05 16.60 -2.87
CA LYS A 168 10.77 17.88 -2.22
C LYS A 168 9.84 17.66 -1.04
N LEU A 169 10.33 17.83 0.17
CA LEU A 169 9.62 17.60 1.44
C LEU A 169 9.45 18.88 2.26
N GLN A 170 9.69 20.07 1.68
CA GLN A 170 9.65 21.33 2.41
C GLN A 170 8.33 21.47 3.16
N ASN A 171 8.41 21.81 4.45
CA ASN A 171 7.25 21.93 5.36
C ASN A 171 6.38 20.66 5.51
N ALA A 172 6.82 19.49 5.02
CA ALA A 172 6.10 18.24 5.22
C ALA A 172 6.08 17.81 6.70
N VAL A 173 5.15 16.93 7.05
CA VAL A 173 4.99 16.41 8.42
C VAL A 173 5.20 14.91 8.45
N LEU A 174 6.38 14.48 8.89
CA LEU A 174 6.79 13.07 9.09
C LEU A 174 6.85 12.69 10.58
N ARG A 175 6.06 13.34 11.43
CA ARG A 175 5.99 13.01 12.85
C ARG A 175 5.68 11.52 13.06
N GLY A 176 6.54 10.84 13.81
CA GLY A 176 6.41 9.41 14.11
C GLY A 176 6.57 8.47 12.90
N ALA A 177 6.95 8.97 11.73
CA ALA A 177 7.12 8.14 10.53
C ALA A 177 8.34 7.22 10.68
N SER A 178 8.27 6.05 10.06
CA SER A 178 9.39 5.12 9.96
C SER A 178 10.02 5.21 8.58
N LEU A 179 11.29 5.64 8.52
CA LEU A 179 12.10 5.79 7.31
C LEU A 179 13.35 4.91 7.38
N LYS A 180 13.25 3.74 8.02
CA LYS A 180 14.40 2.84 8.20
C LYS A 180 14.93 2.42 6.83
N GLU A 181 16.24 2.51 6.63
CA GLU A 181 16.92 2.14 5.38
C GLU A 181 16.42 2.94 4.14
N ALA A 182 15.69 4.04 4.35
CA ALA A 182 15.22 4.88 3.24
C ALA A 182 16.39 5.67 2.63
N LYS A 183 16.28 5.99 1.34
CA LYS A 183 17.25 6.83 0.63
C LYS A 183 16.71 8.24 0.48
N LEU A 184 17.36 9.22 1.10
CA LEU A 184 16.99 10.63 1.05
C LEU A 184 18.20 11.48 0.61
N ARG A 185 18.96 11.03 -0.39
CA ARG A 185 20.11 11.79 -0.91
C ARG A 185 19.63 13.02 -1.68
N ASN A 186 20.37 14.12 -1.53
CA ASN A 186 20.08 15.39 -2.22
C ASN A 186 18.61 15.85 -2.03
N ILE A 187 18.01 15.54 -0.88
CA ILE A 187 16.62 15.90 -0.60
C ILE A 187 16.53 17.35 -0.14
N PHE A 188 15.44 18.02 -0.50
CA PHE A 188 15.09 19.34 0.02
C PHE A 188 13.98 19.19 1.05
N CYS A 189 14.29 19.34 2.34
CA CYS A 189 13.34 19.18 3.43
C CYS A 189 13.39 20.35 4.41
N ASP A 190 13.55 21.57 3.88
CA ASP A 190 13.55 22.77 4.70
C ASP A 190 12.21 22.91 5.45
N GLY A 191 12.27 23.13 6.77
CA GLY A 191 11.06 23.29 7.60
C GLY A 191 10.29 22.00 7.90
N THR A 192 10.82 20.83 7.55
CA THR A 192 10.12 19.56 7.73
C THR A 192 10.08 19.12 9.20
N ASN A 193 8.94 18.57 9.62
CA ASN A 193 8.76 18.02 10.96
C ASN A 193 9.01 16.49 10.97
N PHE A 194 10.13 16.07 11.53
CA PHE A 194 10.55 14.69 11.77
C PHE A 194 10.45 14.30 13.26
N THR A 195 9.66 15.01 14.07
CA THR A 195 9.58 14.73 15.51
C THR A 195 9.21 13.25 15.76
N GLY A 196 10.04 12.54 16.51
CA GLY A 196 9.85 11.13 16.85
C GLY A 196 9.97 10.14 15.69
N SER A 197 10.50 10.55 14.53
CA SER A 197 10.68 9.65 13.38
C SER A 197 11.81 8.64 13.60
N PHE A 198 11.68 7.46 12.99
CA PHE A 198 12.71 6.42 12.97
C PHE A 198 13.52 6.54 11.69
N LEU A 199 14.77 7.00 11.80
CA LEU A 199 15.72 7.24 10.71
C LEU A 199 16.91 6.27 10.80
N ASN A 200 16.65 5.04 11.26
CA ASN A 200 17.69 4.02 11.36
C ASN A 200 18.25 3.68 9.98
N ASP A 201 19.59 3.65 9.86
CA ASP A 201 20.29 3.26 8.63
C ASP A 201 19.87 4.05 7.39
N VAL A 202 19.34 5.26 7.59
CA VAL A 202 18.87 6.14 6.52
C VAL A 202 20.06 6.76 5.78
N ASP A 203 19.92 6.93 4.47
CA ASP A 203 20.93 7.60 3.64
C ASP A 203 20.56 9.07 3.43
N LEU A 204 21.16 9.97 4.21
CA LEU A 204 20.91 11.42 4.18
C LEU A 204 22.08 12.18 3.55
N ARG A 205 22.87 11.54 2.69
CA ARG A 205 24.03 12.18 2.08
C ARG A 205 23.60 13.38 1.24
N GLN A 206 24.28 14.51 1.47
CA GLN A 206 23.99 15.80 0.83
C GLN A 206 22.53 16.26 1.03
N ALA A 207 21.85 15.79 2.08
CA ALA A 207 20.50 16.22 2.41
C ALA A 207 20.51 17.65 2.99
N ARG A 208 19.55 18.47 2.55
CA ARG A 208 19.35 19.82 3.10
C ARG A 208 18.23 19.77 4.14
N LEU A 209 18.62 19.67 5.41
CA LEU A 209 17.73 19.48 6.56
C LEU A 209 17.60 20.78 7.36
N ILE A 210 17.51 21.94 6.70
CA ILE A 210 17.56 23.26 7.35
C ILE A 210 16.21 23.62 7.97
N ASN A 211 16.20 24.38 9.08
CA ASN A 211 14.97 24.78 9.80
C ASN A 211 14.06 23.59 10.21
N SER A 212 14.59 22.38 10.31
CA SER A 212 13.83 21.15 10.50
C SER A 212 13.74 20.75 11.97
N ASP A 213 12.69 20.02 12.33
CA ASP A 213 12.45 19.54 13.69
C ASP A 213 12.67 18.02 13.78
N PHE A 214 13.74 17.60 14.44
CA PHE A 214 14.10 16.20 14.68
C PHE A 214 13.99 15.82 16.16
N ARG A 215 13.15 16.51 16.93
CA ARG A 215 13.03 16.22 18.36
C ARG A 215 12.63 14.76 18.59
N ASN A 216 13.36 14.05 19.45
CA ASN A 216 13.19 12.62 19.71
C ASN A 216 13.38 11.68 18.50
N ALA A 217 13.98 12.15 17.39
CA ALA A 217 14.25 11.28 16.23
C ALA A 217 15.44 10.33 16.49
N ILE A 218 15.47 9.19 15.79
CA ILE A 218 16.51 8.16 15.96
C ILE A 218 17.29 7.99 14.66
N PHE A 219 18.58 8.33 14.67
CA PHE A 219 19.51 8.30 13.53
C PHE A 219 20.55 7.17 13.60
N LYS A 220 20.34 6.13 14.41
CA LYS A 220 21.30 5.03 14.55
C LYS A 220 21.65 4.44 13.19
N GLY A 221 22.94 4.42 12.81
CA GLY A 221 23.43 3.89 11.54
C GLY A 221 23.26 4.81 10.32
N ALA A 222 22.61 5.97 10.50
CA ALA A 222 22.36 6.93 9.42
C ALA A 222 23.66 7.45 8.82
N ASP A 223 23.67 7.67 7.50
CA ASP A 223 24.78 8.30 6.78
C ASP A 223 24.50 9.78 6.55
N LEU A 224 25.28 10.65 7.19
CA LEU A 224 25.06 12.10 7.22
C LEU A 224 26.11 12.88 6.40
N GLN A 225 26.84 12.21 5.50
CA GLN A 225 27.92 12.84 4.73
C GLN A 225 27.41 14.07 3.96
N GLY A 226 27.95 15.25 4.32
CA GLY A 226 27.62 16.51 3.67
C GLY A 226 26.23 17.07 3.98
N ALA A 227 25.45 16.43 4.86
CA ALA A 227 24.13 16.90 5.26
C ALA A 227 24.20 18.28 5.96
N GLU A 228 23.21 19.13 5.70
CA GLU A 228 23.11 20.48 6.27
C GLU A 228 22.05 20.54 7.36
N PHE A 229 22.38 21.13 8.50
CA PHE A 229 21.55 21.11 9.71
C PHE A 229 21.22 22.51 10.26
N GLU A 230 21.44 23.55 9.46
CA GLU A 230 21.33 24.94 9.93
C GLU A 230 19.95 25.22 10.54
N ASN A 231 19.95 25.80 11.74
CA ASN A 231 18.75 26.15 12.51
C ASN A 231 17.79 24.97 12.80
N SER A 232 18.27 23.73 12.72
CA SER A 232 17.45 22.55 13.01
C SER A 232 17.52 22.13 14.47
N SER A 233 16.41 21.58 14.98
CA SER A 233 16.29 21.17 16.38
C SER A 233 16.49 19.67 16.53
N PHE A 234 17.42 19.26 17.39
CA PHE A 234 17.70 17.86 17.69
C PHE A 234 17.48 17.52 19.17
N VAL A 235 16.56 18.21 19.84
CA VAL A 235 16.31 17.96 21.27
C VAL A 235 15.96 16.48 21.48
N LYS A 236 16.71 15.79 22.34
CA LYS A 236 16.57 14.35 22.63
C LYS A 236 16.74 13.42 21.42
N ALA A 237 17.28 13.90 20.30
CA ALA A 237 17.58 13.04 19.16
C ALA A 237 18.71 12.06 19.49
N ASN A 238 18.72 10.89 18.84
CA ASN A 238 19.73 9.87 19.06
C ASN A 238 20.58 9.65 17.81
N PHE A 239 21.84 10.09 17.84
CA PHE A 239 22.85 9.93 16.80
C PHE A 239 23.87 8.81 17.10
N ILE A 240 23.68 8.01 18.14
CA ILE A 240 24.62 6.91 18.47
C ILE A 240 24.74 5.96 17.27
N GLY A 241 25.96 5.77 16.78
CA GLY A 241 26.26 4.95 15.60
C GLY A 241 25.92 5.60 14.26
N ALA A 242 25.53 6.87 14.22
CA ALA A 242 25.43 7.61 12.97
C ALA A 242 26.83 7.87 12.39
N ARG A 243 26.94 7.88 11.06
CA ARG A 243 28.20 7.90 10.32
C ARG A 243 28.36 9.22 9.57
N ASN A 244 29.62 9.61 9.34
CA ASN A 244 29.98 10.77 8.52
C ASN A 244 29.36 12.10 9.01
N ILE A 245 29.26 12.29 10.33
CA ILE A 245 28.80 13.55 10.91
C ILE A 245 29.87 14.62 10.68
N ASP A 246 29.53 15.65 9.92
CA ASP A 246 30.39 16.83 9.76
C ASP A 246 30.19 17.78 10.94
N ILE A 247 31.23 17.89 11.78
CA ILE A 247 31.22 18.73 12.97
C ILE A 247 30.95 20.20 12.63
N ASN A 248 31.50 20.71 11.52
CA ASN A 248 31.32 22.10 11.11
C ASN A 248 29.89 22.40 10.63
N LYS A 249 29.14 21.38 10.23
CA LYS A 249 27.73 21.50 9.85
C LYS A 249 26.79 21.28 11.03
N ILE A 250 27.03 20.29 11.89
CA ILE A 250 26.14 20.00 13.02
C ILE A 250 26.15 21.12 14.08
N VAL A 251 27.27 21.84 14.25
CA VAL A 251 27.35 23.01 15.16
C VAL A 251 26.52 24.21 14.70
N LYS A 252 25.98 24.18 13.46
CA LYS A 252 25.04 25.18 12.95
C LYS A 252 23.58 24.86 13.28
N ALA A 253 23.33 23.71 13.92
CA ALA A 253 22.00 23.38 14.42
C ALA A 253 21.52 24.43 15.44
N LYS A 254 20.21 24.55 15.58
CA LYS A 254 19.59 25.44 16.57
C LYS A 254 19.85 24.96 17.99
N THR A 255 19.77 23.65 18.22
CA THR A 255 19.91 23.05 19.56
C THR A 255 20.17 21.55 19.47
N LEU A 256 21.00 21.07 20.39
CA LEU A 256 21.36 19.67 20.62
C LEU A 256 21.00 19.22 22.05
N VAL A 257 20.10 19.91 22.74
CA VAL A 257 19.74 19.65 24.14
C VAL A 257 19.34 18.18 24.33
N SER A 258 20.01 17.50 25.24
CA SER A 258 19.81 16.06 25.52
C SER A 258 19.98 15.13 24.31
N ALA A 259 20.56 15.59 23.21
CA ALA A 259 20.89 14.73 22.08
C ALA A 259 22.00 13.74 22.48
N LYS A 260 21.94 12.53 21.93
CA LYS A 260 22.91 11.46 22.19
C LYS A 260 23.83 11.32 20.99
N PHE A 261 25.14 11.26 21.24
CA PHE A 261 26.18 11.08 20.24
C PHE A 261 27.22 10.09 20.75
N ASP A 262 27.98 9.48 19.86
CA ASP A 262 29.18 8.73 20.25
C ASP A 262 30.17 9.66 20.96
N SER A 263 30.90 9.14 21.94
CA SER A 263 31.70 9.93 22.89
C SER A 263 32.68 10.90 22.21
N GLN A 264 33.35 10.43 21.14
CA GLN A 264 34.29 11.23 20.35
C GLN A 264 33.59 12.43 19.70
N VAL A 265 32.51 12.18 18.94
CA VAL A 265 31.73 13.23 18.27
C VAL A 265 31.18 14.23 19.28
N ARG A 266 30.63 13.75 20.39
CA ARG A 266 30.11 14.63 21.45
C ARG A 266 31.16 15.60 21.97
N THR A 267 32.35 15.09 22.29
CA THR A 267 33.45 15.88 22.84
C THR A 267 33.91 16.95 21.85
N GLU A 268 33.95 16.64 20.56
CA GLU A 268 34.32 17.61 19.52
C GLU A 268 33.30 18.74 19.38
N ILE A 269 32.00 18.42 19.44
CA ILE A 269 30.93 19.44 19.40
C ILE A 269 30.99 20.32 20.65
N GLU A 270 31.10 19.73 21.84
CA GLU A 270 31.18 20.45 23.12
C GLU A 270 32.40 21.40 23.17
N ARG A 271 33.53 21.03 22.55
CA ARG A 271 34.70 21.90 22.44
C ARG A 271 34.44 23.16 21.60
N ILE A 272 33.62 23.07 20.57
CA ILE A 272 33.40 24.16 19.60
C ILE A 272 32.20 25.03 19.99
N ARG A 273 31.09 24.39 20.39
CA ARG A 273 29.80 25.03 20.71
C ARG A 273 29.10 24.31 21.88
N PRO A 274 29.59 24.49 23.12
CA PRO A 274 29.01 23.84 24.31
C PRO A 274 27.58 24.33 24.61
N ASP A 275 27.25 25.55 24.19
CA ASP A 275 25.93 26.19 24.36
C ASP A 275 24.80 25.42 23.68
N LEU A 276 25.08 24.63 22.64
CA LEU A 276 24.07 23.84 21.93
C LEU A 276 23.39 22.78 22.81
N PHE A 277 24.06 22.31 23.87
CA PHE A 277 23.53 21.27 24.77
C PHE A 277 22.73 21.84 25.95
N ILE A 278 22.70 23.16 26.11
CA ILE A 278 22.06 23.86 27.23
C ILE A 278 20.59 24.19 26.86
N PRO A 279 19.63 23.94 27.76
CA PRO A 279 18.19 24.17 27.53
C PRO A 279 17.81 25.59 27.11
#